data_AF-A0ABC8J3C2-F1
#
_entry.id   AF-A0ABC8J3C2-F1
#
_cell.length_a   1.000
_cell.length_b   1.000
_cell.length_c   1.000
_cell.angle_alpha   90.00
_cell.angle_beta   90.00
_cell.angle_gamma   90.00
#
_symmetry.space_group_name_H-M   'P 1'
#
loop_
_entity.id
_entity.type
_entity.pdbx_description
1 polymer ?
#
loop_
_entity_poly.entity_id
_entity_poly.type
_entity_poly.pdbx_seq_one_letter_code
_entity_poly.pdbx_strand_id
1 'polypeptide(L)'
;MAINQLHLSLRVQQLDVCCETKTKDNVFVTIVASIQYRVLAESAQGAFYKLSNTRNQIQAYVFDVIRASVPKLDLDSTFEQ
;
A
#
# COMPACT_ATOMS: atom_id res chain seq x y z
N MET A 1 -21.91 9.80 -20.96
CA MET A 1 -21.76 8.48 -20.31
C MET A 1 -20.37 7.95 -20.63
N ALA A 2 -19.40 8.11 -19.73
CA ALA A 2 -18.10 7.46 -19.89
C ALA A 2 -18.27 6.01 -19.41
N ILE A 3 -18.18 5.06 -20.35
CA ILE A 3 -18.09 3.64 -20.03
C ILE A 3 -16.72 3.48 -19.36
N ASN A 4 -16.71 3.37 -18.04
CA ASN A 4 -15.51 3.06 -17.28
C ASN A 4 -15.08 1.64 -17.71
N GLN A 5 -14.16 1.55 -18.65
CA GLN A 5 -13.60 0.29 -19.12
C GLN A 5 -12.88 -0.36 -17.93
N LEU A 6 -13.55 -1.33 -17.28
CA LEU A 6 -12.97 -2.21 -16.25
C LEU A 6 -11.83 -3.00 -16.89
N HIS A 7 -10.64 -2.40 -16.96
CA HIS A 7 -9.46 -3.04 -17.51
C HIS A 7 -8.64 -3.63 -16.38
N LEU A 8 -8.67 -4.96 -16.24
CA LEU A 8 -7.81 -5.68 -15.30
C LEU A 8 -6.46 -5.98 -15.98
N SER A 9 -5.38 -5.39 -15.47
CA SER A 9 -4.03 -5.67 -15.97
C SER A 9 -3.38 -6.81 -15.19
N LEU A 10 -2.72 -7.73 -15.89
CA LEU A 10 -1.81 -8.72 -15.30
C LEU A 10 -0.36 -8.21 -15.19
N ARG A 11 -0.08 -7.02 -15.71
CA ARG A 11 1.25 -6.40 -15.61
C ARG A 11 1.52 -5.98 -14.17
N VAL A 12 2.79 -5.91 -13.80
CA VAL A 12 3.21 -5.29 -12.54
C VAL A 12 2.78 -3.82 -12.56
N GLN A 13 2.15 -3.41 -11.47
CA GLN A 13 1.74 -2.05 -11.21
C GLN A 13 2.46 -1.55 -9.96
N GLN A 14 2.62 -0.24 -9.85
CA GLN A 14 3.13 0.42 -8.66
C GLN A 14 2.04 1.28 -8.03
N LEU A 15 2.04 1.31 -6.70
CA LEU A 15 1.28 2.23 -5.87
C LEU A 15 2.23 2.84 -4.85
N ASP A 16 2.44 4.14 -4.95
CA ASP A 16 3.17 4.90 -3.94
C ASP A 16 2.21 5.33 -2.84
N VAL A 17 2.57 5.03 -1.59
CA VAL A 17 1.79 5.34 -0.40
C VAL A 17 2.62 6.26 0.48
N CYS A 18 2.09 7.45 0.75
CA CYS A 18 2.69 8.41 1.67
C CYS A 18 1.92 8.40 2.99
N CYS A 19 2.62 8.24 4.11
CA CYS A 19 2.04 8.21 5.44
C CYS A 19 2.87 9.05 6.40
N GLU A 20 2.23 10.00 7.08
CA GLU A 20 2.83 10.64 8.25
C GLU A 20 2.57 9.80 9.49
N THR A 21 3.61 9.59 10.28
CA THR A 21 3.54 8.86 11.53
C THR A 21 4.52 9.46 12.54
N LYS A 22 4.44 8.97 13.78
CA LYS A 22 5.31 9.40 14.87
C LYS A 22 6.09 8.21 15.40
N THR A 23 7.38 8.42 15.59
CA THR A 23 8.28 7.44 16.21
C THR A 23 8.09 7.41 17.73
N LYS A 24 8.73 6.44 18.38
CA LYS A 24 8.67 6.22 19.83
C LYS A 24 9.25 7.39 20.63
N ASP A 25 10.30 8.03 20.12
CA ASP A 25 10.97 9.22 20.66
C ASP A 25 10.29 10.54 20.26
N ASN A 26 9.02 10.46 19.82
CA ASN A 26 8.14 11.60 19.62
C ASN A 26 8.53 12.51 18.44
N VAL A 27 9.21 11.96 17.43
CA VAL A 27 9.56 12.64 16.19
C VAL A 27 8.53 12.31 15.11
N PHE A 28 8.09 13.34 14.37
CA PHE A 28 7.22 13.14 13.22
C PHE A 28 8.04 12.82 11.97
N VAL A 29 7.62 11.79 11.24
CA VAL A 29 8.27 11.34 10.00
C VAL A 29 7.23 11.12 8.91
N THR A 30 7.63 11.39 7.67
CA THR A 30 6.84 11.07 6.47
C THR A 30 7.47 9.88 5.78
N ILE A 31 6.73 8.79 5.69
CA ILE A 31 7.18 7.55 5.04
C ILE A 31 6.54 7.47 3.67
N VAL A 32 7.38 7.27 2.65
CA VAL A 32 6.94 6.99 1.27
C VAL A 32 7.32 5.57 0.94
N ALA A 33 6.31 4.70 0.77
CA ALA A 33 6.48 3.31 0.39
C ALA A 33 6.01 3.08 -1.04
N SER A 34 6.86 2.50 -1.88
CA SER A 34 6.52 2.10 -3.26
C SER A 34 6.16 0.62 -3.29
N ILE A 35 4.87 0.30 -3.44
CA ILE A 35 4.37 -1.07 -3.45
C ILE A 35 4.18 -1.54 -4.89
N GLN A 36 4.87 -2.61 -5.25
CA GLN A 36 4.64 -3.32 -6.50
C GLN A 36 3.64 -4.44 -6.28
N TYR A 37 2.64 -4.52 -7.14
CA TYR A 37 1.61 -5.56 -7.08
C TYR A 37 1.15 -5.96 -8.49
N ARG A 38 0.65 -7.19 -8.62
CA ARG A 38 0.01 -7.69 -9.84
C ARG A 38 -1.05 -8.71 -9.49
N VAL A 39 -2.03 -8.88 -10.37
CA VAL A 39 -2.98 -9.98 -10.25
C VAL A 39 -2.30 -11.28 -10.69
N LEU A 40 -2.48 -12.33 -9.90
CA LEU A 40 -2.05 -13.68 -10.25
C LEU A 40 -2.94 -14.21 -11.39
N ALA A 41 -2.33 -14.74 -12.45
CA ALA A 41 -3.04 -15.10 -13.68
C ALA A 41 -4.15 -16.14 -13.43
N GLU A 42 -3.88 -17.11 -12.55
CA GLU A 42 -4.81 -18.14 -12.11
C GLU A 42 -6.03 -17.59 -11.34
N SER A 43 -5.92 -16.38 -10.79
CA SER A 43 -6.97 -15.71 -10.01
C SER A 43 -7.62 -14.54 -10.77
N ALA A 44 -7.34 -14.37 -12.06
CA ALA A 44 -7.79 -13.22 -12.85
C ALA A 44 -9.32 -13.06 -12.88
N GLN A 45 -10.06 -14.17 -13.01
CA GLN A 45 -11.53 -14.13 -13.02
C GLN A 45 -12.08 -13.67 -11.67
N GLY A 46 -11.54 -14.20 -10.56
CA GLY A 46 -11.93 -13.77 -9.21
C GLY A 46 -11.59 -12.31 -8.95
N ALA A 47 -10.41 -11.87 -9.38
CA ALA A 47 -10.00 -10.47 -9.27
C ALA A 47 -10.94 -9.53 -10.02
N PHE A 48 -11.36 -9.89 -11.25
CA PHE A 48 -12.24 -9.06 -12.06
C PHE A 48 -13.62 -8.83 -11.42
N TYR A 49 -14.22 -9.88 -10.85
CA TYR A 49 -15.59 -9.79 -10.31
C TYR A 49 -15.65 -9.42 -8.81
N LYS A 50 -14.59 -9.68 -8.04
CA LYS A 50 -14.60 -9.47 -6.57
C LYS A 50 -13.88 -8.21 -6.13
N LEU A 51 -12.90 -7.72 -6.89
CA LEU A 51 -12.10 -6.58 -6.47
C LEU A 51 -12.66 -5.28 -7.07
N SER A 52 -13.30 -4.47 -6.22
CA SER A 52 -13.82 -3.17 -6.63
C SER A 52 -12.83 -2.02 -6.35
N ASN A 53 -11.98 -2.15 -5.33
CA ASN A 53 -11.06 -1.08 -4.92
C ASN A 53 -9.72 -1.60 -4.35
N THR A 54 -8.96 -2.30 -5.18
CA THR A 54 -7.70 -2.96 -4.79
C THR A 54 -6.65 -1.96 -4.28
N ARG A 55 -6.53 -0.78 -4.90
CA ARG A 55 -5.54 0.23 -4.50
C ARG A 55 -5.78 0.71 -3.08
N ASN A 56 -7.03 1.03 -2.72
CA ASN A 56 -7.35 1.49 -1.37
C ASN A 56 -7.18 0.37 -0.33
N GLN A 57 -7.47 -0.89 -0.69
CA GLN A 57 -7.24 -2.03 0.22
C GLN A 57 -5.74 -2.23 0.50
N ILE A 58 -4.89 -2.17 -0.54
CA ILE A 58 -3.43 -2.23 -0.37
C ILE A 58 -2.95 -1.06 0.49
N GLN A 59 -3.41 0.15 0.20
CA GLN A 59 -3.04 1.35 0.95
C GLN A 59 -3.44 1.25 2.43
N ALA A 60 -4.66 0.78 2.73
CA ALA A 60 -5.12 0.58 4.11
C ALA A 60 -4.24 -0.43 4.85
N TYR A 61 -3.92 -1.55 4.21
CA TYR A 61 -3.03 -2.55 4.81
C TYR A 61 -1.62 -1.99 5.08
N VAL A 62 -1.04 -1.25 4.13
CA VAL A 62 0.26 -0.59 4.31
C VAL A 62 0.22 0.41 5.47
N PHE A 63 -0.85 1.21 5.57
CA PHE A 63 -1.02 2.12 6.69
C PHE A 63 -1.10 1.41 8.04
N ASP A 64 -1.82 0.30 8.13
CA ASP A 64 -1.93 -0.48 9.36
C ASP A 64 -0.56 -1.03 9.78
N VAL A 65 0.23 -1.53 8.82
CA VAL A 65 1.59 -2.02 9.07
C VAL A 65 2.51 -0.88 9.55
N ILE A 66 2.51 0.28 8.87
CA ILE A 66 3.30 1.44 9.28
C ILE A 66 2.93 1.90 10.69
N ARG A 67 1.63 2.00 10.99
CA ARG A 67 1.13 2.42 12.30
C ARG A 67 1.39 1.40 13.40
N ALA A 68 1.47 0.12 13.07
CA ALA A 68 1.77 -0.94 14.05
C ALA A 68 3.28 -1.07 14.35
N SER A 69 4.14 -0.67 13.41
CA SER A 69 5.59 -0.84 13.50
C SER A 69 6.32 0.42 13.96
N VAL A 70 6.08 1.56 13.30
CA VAL A 70 6.91 2.77 13.48
C VAL A 70 6.81 3.41 14.87
N PRO A 71 5.64 3.47 15.54
CA PRO A 71 5.55 4.02 16.89
C PRO A 71 6.33 3.24 17.96
N LYS A 72 6.88 2.07 17.61
CA LYS A 72 7.70 1.23 18.50
C LYS A 72 9.21 1.43 18.28
N LEU A 73 9.60 2.15 17.22
CA LEU A 73 10.98 2.39 16.83
C LEU A 73 11.38 3.82 17.21
N ASP A 74 12.62 3.98 17.69
CA ASP A 74 13.24 5.30 17.80
C ASP A 74 13.66 5.79 16.39
N LEU A 75 13.83 7.10 16.19
CA LEU A 75 14.06 7.69 14.87
C LEU A 75 15.19 7.00 14.10
N ASP A 76 16.36 6.85 14.73
CA ASP A 76 17.54 6.27 14.07
C ASP A 76 17.28 4.83 13.60
N SER A 77 16.57 4.03 14.40
CA SER A 77 16.19 2.66 14.04
C SER A 77 15.23 2.60 12.84
N THR A 78 14.50 3.68 12.52
CA THR A 78 13.66 3.72 11.30
C THR A 78 14.46 3.92 10.01
N PHE A 79 15.74 4.32 10.10
CA PHE A 79 16.62 4.54 8.95
C PHE A 79 17.66 3.43 8.73
N GLU A 80 17.91 2.59 9.74
CA GLU A 80 18.90 1.50 9.66
C GLU A 80 18.37 0.21 9.03
N GLN A 81 17.07 0.17 8.69
CA GLN A 81 16.34 -1.04 8.30
C GLN A 81 16.18 -1.23 6.79
#